data_AF-A0AAW2PM72-F1
#
_entry.id   AF-A0AAW2PM72-F1
#
_cell.length_a   1.000
_cell.length_b   1.000
_cell.length_c   1.000
_cell.angle_alpha   90.00
_cell.angle_beta   90.00
_cell.angle_gamma   90.00
#
_symmetry.space_group_name_H-M   'P 1'
#
loop_
_entity.id
_entity.type
_entity.pdbx_description
1 polymer ?
#
loop_
_entity_poly.entity_id
_entity_poly.type
_entity_poly.pdbx_seq_one_letter_code
_entity_poly.pdbx_strand_id
1 'polypeptide(L)'
;MTMAMASSSPASPIKQTNNNDNLKKNRIQVSNTKKPLFFYVNLAKRYLQQHKEIELSALGMAITTVVTIAEILKNNGFVTEKSIVTSTVGMKDS
;
A
#
# COMPACT_ATOMS: atom_id res chain seq x y z
N MET A 1 25.54 12.35 58.85
CA MET A 1 25.52 11.55 57.60
C MET A 1 24.57 12.25 56.65
N THR A 2 25.11 13.07 55.74
CA THR A 2 24.36 13.95 54.83
C THR A 2 23.92 13.15 53.61
N MET A 3 22.62 13.10 53.34
CA MET A 3 22.07 12.53 52.10
C MET A 3 21.70 13.68 51.15
N ALA A 4 22.30 13.68 49.96
CA ALA A 4 21.92 14.56 48.86
C ALA A 4 20.78 13.92 48.05
N MET A 5 19.75 14.70 47.70
CA MET A 5 18.81 14.34 46.64
C MET A 5 19.44 14.69 45.29
N ALA A 6 19.47 13.73 44.38
CA ALA A 6 19.84 13.95 42.98
C ALA A 6 18.74 13.45 42.04
N SER A 7 18.43 14.35 41.10
CA SER A 7 17.90 14.15 39.75
C SER A 7 16.50 13.57 39.53
N SER A 8 15.64 14.52 39.17
CA SER A 8 14.49 14.44 38.29
C SER A 8 14.62 13.47 37.09
N SER A 9 13.59 12.64 36.94
CA SER A 9 12.93 12.12 35.73
C SER A 9 13.76 11.91 34.44
N PRO A 10 13.90 10.66 33.96
CA PRO A 10 14.33 10.42 32.59
C PRO A 10 13.19 10.75 31.61
N ALA A 11 13.52 11.62 30.66
CA ALA A 11 12.70 12.00 29.53
C ALA A 11 12.23 10.78 28.74
N SER A 12 10.93 10.75 28.42
CA SER A 12 10.38 9.82 27.43
C SER A 12 10.86 10.23 26.04
N PRO A 13 11.49 9.33 25.23
CA PRO A 13 11.79 9.63 23.85
C PRO A 13 10.48 9.61 23.06
N ILE A 14 10.08 10.78 22.54
CA ILE A 14 9.00 10.89 21.56
C ILE A 14 9.48 10.16 20.29
N LYS A 15 9.04 8.92 20.11
CA LYS A 15 9.19 8.21 18.83
C LYS A 15 8.37 8.94 17.78
N GLN A 16 9.03 9.80 17.01
CA GLN A 16 8.55 10.22 15.69
C GLN A 16 8.36 8.95 14.86
N THR A 17 7.11 8.51 14.77
CA THR A 17 6.76 7.38 13.92
C THR A 17 6.70 7.92 12.50
N ASN A 18 7.81 7.77 11.77
CA ASN A 18 7.89 8.04 10.35
C ASN A 18 6.94 7.07 9.62
N ASN A 19 5.67 7.45 9.48
CA ASN A 19 4.62 6.74 8.76
C ASN A 19 4.79 6.82 7.23
N ASN A 20 6.01 6.97 6.70
CA ASN A 20 6.24 7.16 5.26
C ASN A 20 6.82 5.92 4.55
N ASP A 21 7.33 4.93 5.28
CA ASP A 21 7.97 3.75 4.66
C ASP A 21 7.02 2.58 4.40
N ASN A 22 5.81 2.59 4.97
CA ASN A 22 4.79 1.57 4.70
C ASN A 22 3.96 1.85 3.44
N LEU A 23 3.87 3.11 2.98
CA LEU A 23 3.07 3.50 1.82
C LEU A 23 3.64 3.04 0.47
N LYS A 24 4.95 2.75 0.39
CA LYS A 24 5.56 2.27 -0.85
C LYS A 24 5.39 0.76 -1.07
N LYS A 25 5.13 -0.01 -0.01
CA LYS A 25 5.21 -1.49 -0.07
C LYS A 25 3.88 -2.16 -0.41
N ASN A 26 2.76 -1.47 -0.25
CA ASN A 26 1.42 -2.01 -0.49
C ASN A 26 0.80 -1.56 -1.82
N ARG A 27 1.58 -0.95 -2.70
CA ARG A 27 1.13 -0.47 -4.01
C ARG A 27 1.52 -1.45 -5.12
N ILE A 28 0.54 -1.85 -5.93
CA ILE A 28 0.71 -2.74 -7.06
C ILE A 28 0.43 -1.94 -8.33
N GLN A 29 1.48 -1.71 -9.11
CA GLN A 29 1.35 -1.13 -10.43
C GLN A 29 1.13 -2.22 -11.46
N VAL A 30 -0.03 -2.18 -12.09
CA VAL A 30 -0.42 -3.08 -13.17
C VAL A 30 -0.08 -2.40 -14.49
N SER A 31 0.65 -3.13 -15.33
CA SER A 31 1.01 -2.72 -16.67
C SER A 31 0.50 -3.76 -17.66
N ASN A 32 0.26 -3.36 -18.91
CA ASN A 32 -0.20 -4.25 -19.98
C ASN A 32 0.94 -5.13 -20.55
N THR A 33 1.89 -5.50 -19.70
CA THR A 33 3.07 -6.29 -20.10
C THR A 33 2.79 -7.78 -19.96
N LYS A 34 3.75 -8.63 -20.37
CA LYS A 34 3.71 -10.11 -20.44
C LYS A 34 3.31 -10.86 -19.15
N LYS A 35 2.93 -10.17 -18.08
CA LYS A 35 2.49 -10.78 -16.82
C LYS A 35 1.06 -11.29 -16.97
N PRO A 36 0.80 -12.57 -16.66
CA PRO A 36 -0.56 -13.12 -16.72
C PRO A 36 -1.45 -12.48 -15.66
N LEU A 37 -2.77 -12.41 -15.90
CA LEU A 37 -3.76 -11.81 -14.99
C LEU A 37 -3.60 -12.30 -13.53
N PHE A 38 -3.46 -13.62 -13.35
CA PHE A 38 -3.35 -14.24 -12.03
C PHE A 38 -2.05 -13.90 -11.28
N PHE A 39 -1.03 -13.38 -11.96
CA PHE A 39 0.17 -12.88 -11.29
C PHE A 39 -0.18 -11.76 -10.30
N TYR A 40 -0.96 -10.79 -10.75
CA TYR A 40 -1.37 -9.65 -9.93
C TYR A 40 -2.39 -10.04 -8.86
N VAL A 41 -3.29 -10.98 -9.16
CA VAL A 41 -4.23 -11.53 -8.16
C VAL A 41 -3.47 -12.19 -7.01
N ASN A 42 -2.47 -13.01 -7.31
CA ASN A 42 -1.67 -13.70 -6.29
C ASN A 42 -0.77 -12.72 -5.52
N LEU A 43 -0.22 -11.71 -6.20
CA LEU A 43 0.56 -10.65 -5.55
C LEU A 43 -0.31 -9.85 -4.57
N ALA A 44 -1.53 -9.48 -4.98
CA ALA A 44 -2.49 -8.79 -4.13
C ALA A 44 -2.84 -9.61 -2.88
N LYS A 45 -3.10 -10.92 -3.03
CA LYS A 45 -3.32 -11.82 -1.89
C LYS A 45 -2.14 -11.82 -0.92
N ARG A 46 -0.92 -11.91 -1.43
CA ARG A 46 0.30 -11.86 -0.59
C ARG A 46 0.45 -10.52 0.12
N TYR A 47 0.16 -9.40 -0.55
CA TYR A 47 0.25 -8.07 0.06
C TYR A 47 -0.81 -7.86 1.14
N LEU A 48 -2.03 -8.38 0.96
CA LEU A 48 -3.10 -8.35 1.96
C LEU A 48 -2.76 -9.15 3.23
N GLN A 49 -1.87 -10.15 3.13
CA GLN A 49 -1.39 -10.87 4.31
C GLN A 49 -0.35 -10.07 5.11
N GLN A 50 0.41 -9.20 4.44
CA GLN A 50 1.47 -8.40 5.07
C GLN A 50 1.00 -7.00 5.48
N HIS A 51 0.01 -6.46 4.77
CA HIS A 51 -0.55 -5.12 4.94
C HIS A 51 -2.07 -5.21 5.01
N LYS A 52 -2.69 -4.40 5.86
CA LYS A 52 -4.15 -4.36 6.01
C LYS A 52 -4.87 -3.88 4.74
N GLU A 53 -4.18 -3.10 3.92
CA GLU A 53 -4.73 -2.43 2.74
C GLU A 53 -3.72 -2.47 1.60
N ILE A 54 -4.23 -2.58 0.38
CA ILE A 54 -3.43 -2.56 -0.85
C ILE A 54 -3.97 -1.49 -1.80
N GLU A 55 -3.09 -0.92 -2.60
CA GLU A 55 -3.45 0.04 -3.64
C GLU A 55 -3.14 -0.56 -5.01
N LEU A 56 -4.13 -0.65 -5.89
CA LEU A 56 -3.95 -1.05 -7.28
C LEU A 56 -3.92 0.20 -8.16
N SER A 57 -2.89 0.34 -9.00
CA SER A 57 -2.76 1.45 -9.95
C SER A 57 -2.49 0.93 -11.36
N ALA A 58 -3.06 1.57 -12.38
CA ALA A 58 -2.79 1.30 -13.78
C ALA A 58 -2.92 2.56 -14.63
N LEU A 59 -2.35 2.49 -15.84
CA LEU A 59 -2.42 3.56 -16.84
C LEU A 59 -2.86 2.97 -18.19
N GLY A 60 -3.66 3.74 -18.93
CA GLY A 60 -4.13 3.37 -20.26
C GLY A 60 -4.87 2.04 -20.29
N MET A 61 -4.50 1.15 -21.22
CA MET A 61 -5.17 -0.14 -21.42
C MET A 61 -5.13 -1.06 -20.18
N ALA A 62 -4.12 -0.91 -19.31
CA ALA A 62 -3.99 -1.74 -18.11
C ALA A 62 -5.06 -1.47 -17.05
N ILE A 63 -5.84 -0.38 -17.18
CA ILE A 63 -6.94 -0.06 -16.27
C ILE A 63 -7.98 -1.20 -16.25
N THR A 64 -8.29 -1.77 -17.42
CA THR A 64 -9.23 -2.90 -17.52
C THR A 64 -8.77 -4.11 -16.71
N THR A 65 -7.46 -4.39 -16.70
CA THR A 65 -6.85 -5.46 -15.91
C THR A 65 -7.00 -5.20 -14.40
N VAL A 66 -6.79 -3.96 -13.94
CA VAL A 66 -7.00 -3.60 -12.53
C VAL A 66 -8.45 -3.79 -12.10
N VAL A 67 -9.41 -3.37 -12.93
CA VAL A 67 -10.84 -3.57 -12.68
C VAL A 67 -11.15 -5.06 -12.51
N THR A 68 -10.66 -5.88 -13.44
CA THR A 68 -10.84 -7.33 -13.40
C THR A 68 -10.22 -7.95 -12.13
N ILE A 69 -9.01 -7.54 -11.75
CA ILE A 69 -8.35 -8.04 -10.53
C ILE A 69 -9.17 -7.66 -9.28
N ALA A 70 -9.64 -6.42 -9.20
CA ALA A 70 -10.45 -5.95 -8.08
C ALA A 70 -11.76 -6.74 -7.97
N GLU A 71 -12.43 -7.00 -9.10
CA GLU A 71 -13.63 -7.84 -9.16
C GLU A 71 -13.35 -9.28 -8.70
N ILE A 72 -12.27 -9.90 -9.18
CA ILE A 72 -11.89 -11.26 -8.75
C ILE A 72 -11.63 -11.31 -7.24
N LEU A 73 -10.95 -10.32 -6.67
CA LEU A 73 -10.66 -10.29 -5.25
C LEU A 73 -11.92 -10.05 -4.41
N LYS A 74 -12.83 -9.18 -4.87
CA LYS A 74 -14.13 -8.92 -4.22
C LYS A 74 -15.06 -10.13 -4.28
N ASN A 75 -15.20 -10.76 -5.46
CA ASN A 75 -16.07 -11.92 -5.67
C ASN A 75 -15.64 -13.12 -4.83
N ASN A 76 -14.34 -13.24 -4.55
CA ASN A 76 -13.80 -14.29 -3.68
C ASN A 76 -13.80 -13.90 -2.18
N GLY A 77 -14.32 -12.73 -1.81
CA GLY A 77 -14.39 -12.28 -0.41
C GLY A 77 -13.05 -11.91 0.22
N PHE A 78 -11.98 -11.71 -0.57
CA PHE A 78 -10.65 -11.38 -0.02
C PHE A 78 -10.49 -9.90 0.36
N VAL A 79 -11.26 -9.01 -0.28
CA VAL A 79 -11.14 -7.55 -0.08
C VAL A 79 -12.50 -6.88 -0.07
N THR A 80 -12.56 -5.77 0.65
CA THR A 80 -13.63 -4.78 0.54
C THR A 80 -13.09 -3.53 -0.14
N GLU A 81 -13.94 -2.86 -0.90
CA GLU A 81 -13.56 -1.62 -1.57
C GLU A 81 -13.50 -0.47 -0.57
N LYS A 82 -12.37 0.22 -0.52
CA LYS A 82 -12.20 1.41 0.33
C LYS A 82 -12.43 2.71 -0.44
N SER A 83 -11.84 2.83 -1.63
CA SER A 83 -11.95 4.00 -2.49
C SER A 83 -11.47 3.68 -3.89
N ILE A 84 -12.14 4.20 -4.91
CA ILE A 84 -11.69 4.17 -6.31
C ILE A 84 -11.42 5.61 -6.76
N VAL A 85 -10.23 5.86 -7.29
CA VAL A 85 -9.81 7.17 -7.78
C VAL A 85 -9.26 7.03 -9.18
N THR A 86 -9.71 7.90 -10.08
CA THR A 86 -9.19 8.03 -11.44
C THR A 86 -8.61 9.43 -11.62
N SER A 87 -7.48 9.53 -12.31
CA SER A 87 -6.85 10.83 -12.59
C SER A 87 -6.23 10.82 -13.97
N THR A 88 -6.30 11.96 -14.66
CA THR A 88 -5.62 12.16 -15.94
C THR A 88 -4.19 12.62 -15.66
N VAL A 89 -3.21 11.97 -16.28
CA VAL A 89 -1.80 12.35 -16.18
C VAL A 89 -1.29 12.76 -17.56
N GLY A 90 -0.64 13.91 -17.65
CA GLY A 90 0.07 14.33 -18.87
C GLY A 90 1.37 13.55 -18.98
N MET A 91 1.54 12.80 -20.07
CA MET A 91 2.80 12.11 -20.36
C MET A 91 3.71 13.06 -21.13
N LYS A 92 4.98 13.17 -20.72
CA LYS A 92 6.00 13.83 -21.54
C LYS A 92 6.66 12.77 -22.39
N ASP A 93 6.39 12.80 -23.69
CA ASP A 93 7.16 12.03 -24.66
C ASP A 93 8.62 12.52 -24.57
N SER A 94 9.53 11.63 -24.17
CA SER A 94 10.96 11.93 -24.03
C SER A 94 11.71 11.59 -25.30
#